data_AF-X1GZ03-F1
#
_entry.id   AF-X1GZ03-F1
#
_cell.length_a   1.000
_cell.length_b   1.000
_cell.length_c   1.000
_cell.angle_alpha   90.00
_cell.angle_beta   90.00
_cell.angle_gamma   90.00
#
_symmetry.space_group_name_H-M   'P 1'
#
loop_
_entity.id
_entity.type
_entity.pdbx_description
1 polymer ?
#
loop_
_entity_poly.entity_id
_entity_poly.type
_entity_poly.pdbx_seq_one_letter_code
_entity_poly.pdbx_strand_id
1 'polypeptide(L)'
;MAIKGKPDEFFDELEIMPAEVREKYLNQQLSQTVVYAYRHAPAVKNIFDEAGVSPDQIGTVKDLEKLPITRKTDLIELQKKSPPYGGFLTIPPEEVDRVFLSPGPIYEPIQHAGIKWFAKAFWAAGFRKGDVVVNTFTYHLSPAGILFHEALRDCGATAVPMGTGNTEIQIQTCLDEAQFPE
;
A
#
# COMPACT_ATOMS: atom_id res chain seq x y z
N MET A 1 22.70 17.96 7.02
CA MET A 1 22.20 19.29 6.63
C MET A 1 20.69 19.17 6.54
N ALA A 2 19.96 19.52 7.62
CA ALA A 2 18.51 19.43 7.65
C ALA A 2 17.94 20.53 6.77
N ILE A 3 17.36 20.16 5.63
CA ILE A 3 16.68 21.11 4.75
C ILE A 3 15.44 21.55 5.54
N LYS A 4 15.41 22.83 5.95
CA LYS A 4 14.21 23.45 6.51
C LYS A 4 13.15 23.47 5.42
N GLY A 5 12.26 22.48 5.43
CA GLY A 5 11.18 22.37 4.46
C GLY A 5 10.26 23.58 4.49
N LYS A 6 9.79 24.00 3.32
CA LYS A 6 8.68 24.96 3.24
C LYS A 6 7.44 24.35 3.93
N PRO A 7 6.53 25.16 4.51
CA PRO A 7 5.21 24.66 4.88
C PRO A 7 4.60 23.96 3.66
N ASP A 8 4.08 22.74 3.85
CA ASP A 8 3.44 21.90 2.82
C ASP A 8 4.36 21.17 1.81
N GLU A 9 5.68 21.11 2.05
CA GLU A 9 6.61 20.35 1.19
C GLU A 9 6.50 18.83 1.37
N PHE A 10 6.33 18.35 2.60
CA PHE A 10 6.27 16.92 2.94
C PHE A 10 4.88 16.54 3.45
N PHE A 11 4.44 15.29 3.21
CA PHE A 11 3.12 14.82 3.62
C PHE A 11 3.07 14.54 5.13
N ASP A 12 4.14 13.96 5.69
CA ASP A 12 4.26 13.76 7.13
C ASP A 12 5.70 13.82 7.66
N GLU A 13 5.83 13.76 8.98
CA GLU A 13 7.13 13.85 9.68
C GLU A 13 8.06 12.66 9.37
N LEU A 14 7.54 11.53 8.87
CA LEU A 14 8.37 10.36 8.57
C LEU A 14 9.31 10.62 7.39
N GLU A 15 8.94 11.51 6.46
CA GLU A 15 9.76 11.87 5.30
C GLU A 15 11.02 12.65 5.69
N ILE A 16 10.92 13.47 6.72
CA ILE A 16 12.00 14.32 7.21
C ILE A 16 12.77 13.72 8.40
N MET A 17 12.45 12.48 8.77
CA MET A 17 13.08 11.80 9.90
C MET A 17 14.61 11.73 9.70
N PRO A 18 15.45 12.18 10.67
CA PRO A 18 16.90 12.06 10.57
C PRO A 18 17.36 10.62 10.35
N ALA A 19 18.43 10.41 9.60
CA ALA A 19 18.88 9.07 9.19
C ALA A 19 19.06 8.10 10.37
N GLU A 20 19.71 8.54 11.44
CA GLU A 20 19.95 7.73 12.65
C GLU A 20 18.65 7.36 13.39
N VAL A 21 17.66 8.27 13.36
CA VAL A 21 16.33 8.02 13.95
C VAL A 21 15.55 7.06 13.06
N ARG A 22 15.66 7.22 11.74
CA ARG A 22 15.01 6.37 10.73
C ARG A 22 15.48 4.93 10.81
N GLU A 23 16.78 4.69 10.98
CA GLU A 23 17.30 3.35 11.14
C GLU A 23 16.70 2.65 12.36
N LYS A 24 16.66 3.32 13.51
CA LYS A 24 16.04 2.78 14.75
C LYS A 24 14.55 2.52 14.56
N TYR A 25 13.84 3.46 13.96
CA TYR A 25 12.42 3.32 13.63
C TYR A 25 12.16 2.10 12.75
N LEU A 26 12.90 1.94 11.65
CA LEU A 26 12.75 0.81 10.73
C LEU A 26 13.09 -0.54 11.37
N ASN A 27 14.15 -0.60 12.19
CA ASN A 27 14.51 -1.81 12.94
C ASN A 27 13.38 -2.22 13.90
N GLN A 28 12.79 -1.26 14.62
CA GLN A 28 11.67 -1.50 15.52
C GLN A 28 10.42 -1.99 14.75
N GLN A 29 10.04 -1.30 13.66
CA GLN A 29 8.90 -1.68 12.84
C GLN A 29 9.08 -3.08 12.23
N LEU A 30 10.28 -3.39 11.72
CA LEU A 30 10.60 -4.70 11.18
C LEU A 30 10.41 -5.80 12.22
N SER A 31 11.05 -5.67 13.39
CA SER A 31 11.01 -6.71 14.43
C SER A 31 9.57 -6.95 14.91
N GLN A 32 8.80 -5.87 15.12
CA GLN A 32 7.37 -5.96 15.48
C GLN A 32 6.55 -6.65 14.39
N THR A 33 6.77 -6.29 13.12
CA THR A 33 6.05 -6.86 11.98
C THR A 33 6.33 -8.35 11.81
N VAL A 34 7.59 -8.76 11.97
CA VAL A 34 8.00 -10.17 11.85
C VAL A 34 7.40 -11.01 12.98
N VAL A 35 7.48 -10.53 14.23
CA VAL A 35 6.86 -11.22 15.38
C VAL A 35 5.34 -11.30 15.21
N TYR A 36 4.70 -10.23 14.75
CA TYR A 36 3.27 -10.20 14.50
C TYR A 36 2.88 -11.20 13.40
N ALA A 37 3.55 -11.16 12.25
CA ALA A 37 3.28 -12.06 11.15
C ALA A 37 3.48 -13.54 11.55
N TYR A 38 4.55 -13.86 12.26
CA TYR A 38 4.80 -15.23 12.75
C TYR A 38 3.71 -15.72 13.72
N ARG A 39 3.17 -14.83 14.57
CA ARG A 39 2.12 -15.19 15.54
C ARG A 39 0.73 -15.30 14.93
N HIS A 40 0.42 -14.46 13.94
CA HIS A 40 -0.95 -14.27 13.45
C HIS A 40 -1.22 -14.87 12.06
N ALA A 41 -0.19 -15.14 11.24
CA ALA A 41 -0.35 -15.77 9.93
C ALA A 41 0.21 -17.20 9.93
N PRO A 42 -0.65 -18.24 9.91
CA PRO A 42 -0.19 -19.63 9.84
C PRO A 42 0.77 -19.93 8.70
N ALA A 43 0.60 -19.29 7.53
CA ALA A 43 1.51 -19.46 6.40
C ALA A 43 2.91 -18.93 6.70
N VAL A 44 3.01 -17.75 7.31
CA VAL A 44 4.30 -17.15 7.70
C VAL A 44 4.99 -18.02 8.74
N LYS A 45 4.23 -18.50 9.74
CA LYS A 45 4.76 -19.41 10.75
C LYS A 45 5.39 -20.66 10.12
N ASN A 46 4.66 -21.33 9.23
CA ASN A 46 5.15 -22.53 8.56
C ASN A 46 6.39 -22.26 7.71
N ILE A 47 6.39 -21.17 6.93
CA ILE A 47 7.54 -20.77 6.11
C ILE A 47 8.79 -20.53 6.97
N PHE A 48 8.62 -19.91 8.14
CA PHE A 48 9.72 -19.64 9.07
C PHE A 48 10.23 -20.93 9.74
N ASP A 49 9.31 -21.77 10.22
CA ASP A 49 9.65 -23.05 10.86
C ASP A 49 10.41 -23.97 9.88
N GLU A 50 9.96 -24.06 8.63
CA GLU A 50 10.60 -24.85 7.57
C GLU A 50 11.99 -24.32 7.22
N ALA A 51 12.19 -23.00 7.24
CA ALA A 51 13.48 -22.37 7.03
C ALA A 51 14.40 -22.38 8.27
N GLY A 52 13.90 -22.84 9.43
CA GLY A 52 14.63 -22.79 10.70
C GLY A 52 14.91 -21.37 11.20
N VAL A 53 14.07 -20.41 10.82
CA VAL A 53 14.21 -18.99 11.18
C VAL A 53 13.26 -18.66 12.32
N SER A 54 13.81 -18.16 13.43
CA SER A 54 13.02 -17.70 14.57
C SER A 54 12.83 -16.18 14.52
N PRO A 55 11.64 -15.63 14.83
CA PRO A 55 11.39 -14.20 14.72
C PRO A 55 12.30 -13.32 15.59
N ASP A 56 12.83 -13.85 16.71
CA ASP A 56 13.82 -13.14 17.56
C ASP A 56 15.18 -12.94 16.89
N GLN A 57 15.47 -13.67 15.80
CA GLN A 57 16.69 -13.50 15.02
C GLN A 57 16.65 -12.28 14.07
N ILE A 58 15.48 -11.60 14.00
CA ILE A 58 15.22 -10.48 13.09
C ILE A 58 15.02 -9.20 13.93
N GLY A 59 16.12 -8.48 14.14
CA GLY A 59 16.14 -7.25 14.94
C GLY A 59 16.46 -6.00 14.13
N THR A 60 17.10 -6.15 12.98
CA THR A 60 17.60 -5.05 12.16
C THR A 60 17.28 -5.24 10.68
N VAL A 61 17.26 -4.16 9.91
CA VAL A 61 17.06 -4.21 8.44
C VAL A 61 18.03 -5.18 7.76
N LYS A 62 19.25 -5.33 8.27
CA LYS A 62 20.22 -6.30 7.73
C LYS A 62 19.73 -7.75 7.85
N ASP A 63 18.99 -8.08 8.89
CA ASP A 63 18.48 -9.44 9.13
C ASP A 63 17.42 -9.88 8.11
N LEU A 64 16.91 -8.98 7.26
CA LEU A 64 16.05 -9.34 6.13
C LEU A 64 16.67 -10.40 5.22
N GLU A 65 18.01 -10.46 5.13
CA GLU A 65 18.73 -11.47 4.34
C GLU A 65 18.52 -12.91 4.83
N LYS A 66 18.09 -13.08 6.09
CA LYS A 66 17.78 -14.37 6.69
C LYS A 66 16.36 -14.84 6.37
N LEU A 67 15.48 -13.94 5.96
CA LEU A 67 14.07 -14.28 5.71
C LEU A 67 13.93 -15.03 4.38
N PRO A 68 13.17 -16.14 4.35
CA PRO A 68 12.87 -16.82 3.10
C PRO A 68 12.01 -15.93 2.18
N ILE A 69 12.25 -16.03 0.88
CA ILE A 69 11.50 -15.28 -0.13
C ILE A 69 10.22 -16.05 -0.48
N THR A 70 9.06 -15.45 -0.21
CA THR A 70 7.76 -15.94 -0.71
C THR A 70 7.58 -15.53 -2.16
N ARG A 71 7.55 -16.49 -3.10
CA ARG A 71 7.33 -16.18 -4.51
C ARG A 71 5.84 -16.05 -4.81
N LYS A 72 5.52 -15.31 -5.87
CA LYS A 72 4.14 -15.17 -6.35
C LYS A 72 3.48 -16.52 -6.67
N THR A 73 4.24 -17.45 -7.26
CA THR A 73 3.76 -18.81 -7.56
C THR A 73 3.37 -19.57 -6.30
N ASP A 74 4.15 -19.42 -5.23
CA ASP A 74 3.90 -20.11 -3.97
C ASP A 74 2.64 -19.57 -3.30
N LEU A 75 2.42 -18.24 -3.38
CA LEU A 75 1.20 -17.61 -2.89
C LEU A 75 -0.06 -18.14 -3.60
N ILE A 76 -0.01 -18.35 -4.92
CA ILE A 76 -1.12 -18.94 -5.69
C ILE A 76 -1.45 -20.34 -5.18
N GLU A 77 -0.43 -21.19 -5.02
CA GLU A 77 -0.62 -22.56 -4.54
C GLU A 77 -1.10 -22.60 -3.08
N LEU A 78 -0.60 -21.71 -2.23
CA LEU A 78 -1.04 -21.57 -0.84
C LEU A 78 -2.51 -21.15 -0.76
N GLN A 79 -2.96 -20.19 -1.58
CA GLN A 79 -4.39 -19.79 -1.61
C GLN A 79 -5.29 -20.92 -2.12
N LYS A 80 -4.85 -21.73 -3.08
CA LYS A 80 -5.59 -22.93 -3.50
C LYS A 80 -5.68 -23.98 -2.38
N LYS A 81 -4.56 -24.22 -1.68
CA LYS A 81 -4.49 -25.20 -0.58
C LYS A 81 -5.25 -24.75 0.67
N SER A 82 -5.32 -23.45 0.92
CA SER A 82 -5.95 -22.87 2.11
C SER A 82 -6.73 -21.59 1.75
N PRO A 83 -7.91 -21.72 1.12
CA PRO A 83 -8.71 -20.57 0.71
C PRO A 83 -9.22 -19.74 1.90
N PRO A 84 -9.50 -18.43 1.70
CA PRO A 84 -9.26 -17.67 0.46
C PRO A 84 -7.87 -17.03 0.40
N TYR A 85 -7.20 -16.81 1.53
CA TYR A 85 -5.99 -15.98 1.62
C TYR A 85 -4.69 -16.76 1.89
N GLY A 86 -4.73 -18.09 1.78
CA GLY A 86 -3.53 -18.94 1.85
C GLY A 86 -2.87 -18.98 3.22
N GLY A 87 -3.58 -18.60 4.29
CA GLY A 87 -3.03 -18.51 5.64
C GLY A 87 -2.23 -17.23 5.93
N PHE A 88 -2.30 -16.21 5.08
CA PHE A 88 -1.60 -14.93 5.27
C PHE A 88 -2.45 -13.84 5.95
N LEU A 89 -3.77 -14.03 6.08
CA LEU A 89 -4.62 -13.05 6.75
C LEU A 89 -4.27 -12.98 8.24
N THR A 90 -3.88 -11.79 8.71
CA THR A 90 -3.46 -11.53 10.10
C THR A 90 -4.51 -10.81 10.94
N ILE A 91 -5.69 -10.57 10.36
CA ILE A 91 -6.83 -9.87 10.95
C ILE A 91 -8.08 -10.76 10.89
N PRO A 92 -9.10 -10.50 11.72
CA PRO A 92 -10.40 -11.16 11.57
C PRO A 92 -11.01 -10.89 10.17
N PRO A 93 -11.64 -11.89 9.51
CA PRO A 93 -12.25 -11.71 8.20
C PRO A 93 -13.28 -10.57 8.12
N GLU A 94 -13.99 -10.31 9.22
CA GLU A 94 -14.96 -9.22 9.35
C GLU A 94 -14.34 -7.82 9.36
N GLU A 95 -13.02 -7.71 9.57
CA GLU A 95 -12.28 -6.45 9.48
C GLU A 95 -11.67 -6.22 8.09
N VAL A 96 -11.88 -7.14 7.14
CA VAL A 96 -11.46 -6.94 5.75
C VAL A 96 -12.40 -5.95 5.09
N ASP A 97 -11.87 -4.77 4.74
CA ASP A 97 -12.63 -3.71 4.10
C ASP A 97 -12.90 -4.00 2.61
N ARG A 98 -11.89 -4.54 1.90
CA ARG A 98 -11.98 -4.84 0.47
C ARG A 98 -11.09 -6.01 0.08
N VAL A 99 -11.46 -6.67 -1.02
CA VAL A 99 -10.68 -7.76 -1.62
C VAL A 99 -10.45 -7.45 -3.09
N PHE A 100 -9.19 -7.38 -3.49
CA PHE A 100 -8.79 -7.28 -4.89
C PHE A 100 -8.40 -8.64 -5.46
N LEU A 101 -8.35 -8.73 -6.79
CA LEU A 101 -7.92 -9.92 -7.51
C LEU A 101 -6.84 -9.54 -8.52
N SER A 102 -5.60 -9.92 -8.22
CA SER A 102 -4.46 -9.69 -9.10
C SER A 102 -4.31 -10.83 -10.13
N PRO A 103 -3.65 -10.57 -11.29
CA PRO A 103 -3.39 -11.59 -12.30
C PRO A 103 -2.66 -12.80 -11.69
N GLY A 104 -3.18 -14.01 -11.93
CA GLY A 104 -2.71 -15.23 -11.25
C GLY A 104 -3.69 -15.74 -10.19
N PRO A 105 -5.00 -15.57 -10.42
CA PRO A 105 -6.05 -15.35 -9.41
C PRO A 105 -5.59 -15.30 -7.94
N ILE A 106 -4.97 -14.18 -7.54
CA ILE A 106 -4.53 -13.96 -6.15
C ILE A 106 -5.51 -12.99 -5.47
N TYR A 107 -6.18 -13.46 -4.42
CA TYR A 107 -7.02 -12.63 -3.57
C TYR A 107 -6.17 -11.80 -2.61
N GLU A 108 -6.39 -10.49 -2.62
CA GLU A 108 -5.61 -9.52 -1.85
C GLU A 108 -6.54 -8.75 -0.91
N PRO A 109 -6.67 -9.18 0.35
CA PRO A 109 -7.48 -8.46 1.34
C PRO A 109 -6.72 -7.22 1.79
N ILE A 110 -7.38 -6.07 1.77
CA ILE A 110 -6.77 -4.80 2.20
C ILE A 110 -7.66 -4.10 3.24
N GLN A 111 -7.02 -3.52 4.24
CA GLN A 111 -7.62 -2.54 5.15
C GLN A 111 -7.24 -1.12 4.71
N HIS A 112 -8.20 -0.19 4.77
CA HIS A 112 -8.03 1.20 4.36
C HIS A 112 -6.80 1.90 5.00
N ALA A 113 -6.49 1.61 6.28
CA ALA A 113 -5.33 2.19 6.97
C ALA A 113 -3.97 1.80 6.35
N GLY A 114 -3.87 0.68 5.66
CA GLY A 114 -2.61 0.14 5.13
C GLY A 114 -2.07 0.82 3.87
N ILE A 115 -2.80 1.80 3.30
CA ILE A 115 -2.56 2.29 1.94
C ILE A 115 -2.18 3.78 1.88
N LYS A 116 -2.22 4.48 3.02
CA LYS A 116 -1.91 5.93 3.10
C LYS A 116 -0.53 6.32 2.56
N TRP A 117 0.36 5.37 2.34
CA TRP A 117 1.67 5.63 1.74
C TRP A 117 1.59 6.12 0.28
N PHE A 118 0.53 5.79 -0.48
CA PHE A 118 0.35 6.39 -1.81
C PHE A 118 0.10 7.89 -1.75
N ALA A 119 -0.59 8.38 -0.70
CA ALA A 119 -0.81 9.81 -0.51
C ALA A 119 0.53 10.57 -0.42
N LYS A 120 1.55 9.99 0.22
CA LYS A 120 2.91 10.57 0.26
C LYS A 120 3.51 10.72 -1.14
N ALA A 121 3.38 9.69 -1.97
CA ALA A 121 3.91 9.73 -3.34
C ALA A 121 3.18 10.77 -4.20
N PHE A 122 1.85 10.88 -4.04
CA PHE A 122 1.04 11.87 -4.77
C PHE A 122 1.31 13.29 -4.27
N TRP A 123 1.47 13.47 -2.96
CA TRP A 123 1.91 14.73 -2.38
C TRP A 123 3.28 15.15 -2.90
N ALA A 124 4.24 14.23 -2.95
CA ALA A 124 5.55 14.50 -3.55
C ALA A 124 5.46 14.84 -5.05
N ALA A 125 4.45 14.31 -5.76
CA ALA A 125 4.16 14.65 -7.16
C ALA A 125 3.46 16.01 -7.34
N GLY A 126 3.09 16.68 -6.25
CA GLY A 126 2.52 18.03 -6.28
C GLY A 126 1.01 18.10 -6.08
N PHE A 127 0.31 16.97 -5.91
CA PHE A 127 -1.14 16.99 -5.69
C PHE A 127 -1.49 17.60 -4.34
N ARG A 128 -2.43 18.55 -4.31
CA ARG A 128 -2.83 19.31 -3.13
C ARG A 128 -4.35 19.51 -3.09
N LYS A 129 -4.80 20.06 -1.97
CA LYS A 129 -6.18 20.53 -1.81
C LYS A 129 -6.51 21.59 -2.87
N GLY A 130 -7.63 21.37 -3.56
CA GLY A 130 -8.11 22.24 -4.65
C GLY A 130 -7.87 21.66 -6.03
N ASP A 131 -6.94 20.71 -6.18
CA ASP A 131 -6.75 20.03 -7.46
C ASP A 131 -7.96 19.20 -7.83
N VAL A 132 -8.33 19.21 -9.12
CA VAL A 132 -9.29 18.27 -9.71
C VAL A 132 -8.50 17.32 -10.61
N VAL A 133 -8.59 16.02 -10.31
CA VAL A 133 -7.76 14.99 -10.95
C VAL A 133 -8.62 13.95 -11.64
N VAL A 134 -8.51 13.88 -12.95
CA VAL A 134 -9.14 12.83 -13.77
C VAL A 134 -8.34 11.54 -13.63
N ASN A 135 -8.87 10.58 -12.88
CA ASN A 135 -8.22 9.29 -12.67
C ASN A 135 -8.75 8.26 -13.68
N THR A 136 -7.88 7.88 -14.60
CA THR A 136 -8.18 6.99 -15.72
C THR A 136 -7.74 5.53 -15.50
N PHE A 137 -7.36 5.15 -14.27
CA PHE A 137 -7.08 3.76 -13.93
C PHE A 137 -8.37 2.93 -13.84
N THR A 138 -8.28 1.61 -14.03
CA THR A 138 -9.44 0.72 -13.92
C THR A 138 -10.01 0.70 -12.50
N TYR A 139 -11.30 1.03 -12.35
CA TYR A 139 -12.07 0.89 -11.11
C TYR A 139 -12.80 -0.46 -11.10
N HIS A 140 -12.08 -1.53 -10.83
CA HIS A 140 -12.63 -2.89 -10.75
C HIS A 140 -11.78 -3.72 -9.78
N LEU A 141 -11.73 -5.05 -9.96
CA LEU A 141 -10.93 -5.99 -9.16
C LEU A 141 -9.42 -5.70 -9.09
N SER A 142 -8.88 -4.85 -9.98
CA SER A 142 -7.49 -4.39 -9.88
C SER A 142 -7.40 -3.23 -8.86
N PRO A 143 -6.39 -3.22 -7.96
CA PRO A 143 -6.32 -2.24 -6.89
C PRO A 143 -6.13 -0.79 -7.37
N ALA A 144 -5.38 -0.57 -8.44
CA ALA A 144 -4.82 0.75 -8.79
C ALA A 144 -5.86 1.88 -8.85
N GLY A 145 -7.02 1.68 -9.48
CA GLY A 145 -8.04 2.72 -9.62
C GLY A 145 -8.53 3.25 -8.27
N ILE A 146 -8.96 2.34 -7.39
CA ILE A 146 -9.48 2.71 -6.06
C ILE A 146 -8.35 3.23 -5.16
N LEU A 147 -7.17 2.59 -5.17
CA LEU A 147 -6.09 3.01 -4.27
C LEU A 147 -5.56 4.41 -4.61
N PHE A 148 -5.43 4.73 -5.89
CA PHE A 148 -5.01 6.07 -6.31
C PHE A 148 -6.12 7.10 -6.10
N HIS A 149 -7.38 6.71 -6.25
CA HIS A 149 -8.51 7.58 -5.90
C HIS A 149 -8.49 7.98 -4.42
N GLU A 150 -8.23 7.04 -3.51
CA GLU A 150 -8.10 7.35 -2.09
C GLU A 150 -6.87 8.19 -1.78
N ALA A 151 -5.72 7.90 -2.40
CA ALA A 151 -4.51 8.69 -2.23
C ALA A 151 -4.69 10.16 -2.65
N LEU A 152 -5.39 10.39 -3.75
CA LEU A 152 -5.77 11.75 -4.21
C LEU A 152 -6.65 12.46 -3.18
N ARG A 153 -7.65 11.76 -2.64
CA ARG A 153 -8.53 12.31 -1.60
C ARG A 153 -7.77 12.61 -0.31
N ASP A 154 -6.83 11.76 0.08
CA ASP A 154 -5.95 11.97 1.23
C ASP A 154 -5.04 13.20 1.06
N CYS A 155 -4.69 13.56 -0.19
CA CYS A 155 -4.00 14.82 -0.51
C CYS A 155 -4.94 16.05 -0.50
N GLY A 156 -6.25 15.84 -0.33
CA GLY A 156 -7.28 16.87 -0.38
C GLY A 156 -7.79 17.21 -1.79
N ALA A 157 -7.34 16.48 -2.82
CA ALA A 157 -7.77 16.67 -4.20
C ALA A 157 -9.16 16.07 -4.45
N THR A 158 -9.88 16.62 -5.42
CA THR A 158 -11.10 16.05 -5.98
C THR A 158 -10.71 15.02 -7.04
N ALA A 159 -10.98 13.74 -6.81
CA ALA A 159 -10.71 12.67 -7.78
C ALA A 159 -11.96 12.36 -8.62
N VAL A 160 -11.86 12.52 -9.95
CA VAL A 160 -12.91 12.16 -10.90
C VAL A 160 -12.70 10.69 -11.34
N PRO A 161 -13.63 9.77 -11.05
CA PRO A 161 -13.46 8.34 -11.32
C PRO A 161 -13.81 7.98 -12.76
N MET A 162 -12.93 8.36 -13.69
CA MET A 162 -13.21 8.26 -15.13
C MET A 162 -13.02 6.84 -15.69
N GLY A 163 -12.08 6.07 -15.13
CA GLY A 163 -11.76 4.73 -15.65
C GLY A 163 -11.02 4.77 -16.99
N THR A 164 -10.91 3.61 -17.65
CA THR A 164 -10.04 3.44 -18.83
C THR A 164 -10.75 3.66 -20.18
N GLY A 165 -12.03 4.00 -20.19
CA GLY A 165 -12.86 4.07 -21.42
C GLY A 165 -13.61 5.39 -21.57
N ASN A 166 -14.44 5.48 -22.61
CA ASN A 166 -15.22 6.68 -22.97
C ASN A 166 -14.34 7.92 -23.21
N THR A 167 -13.30 7.79 -24.04
CA THR A 167 -12.29 8.83 -24.31
C THR A 167 -12.91 10.19 -24.64
N GLU A 168 -13.99 10.23 -25.41
CA GLU A 168 -14.71 11.46 -25.76
C GLU A 168 -15.25 12.17 -24.51
N ILE A 169 -15.84 11.42 -23.57
CA ILE A 169 -16.30 11.96 -22.29
C ILE A 169 -15.10 12.41 -21.45
N GLN A 170 -13.99 11.67 -21.45
CA GLN A 170 -12.79 12.08 -20.70
C GLN A 170 -12.27 13.44 -21.16
N ILE A 171 -12.15 13.61 -22.49
CA ILE A 171 -11.70 14.87 -23.09
C ILE A 171 -12.68 15.98 -22.78
N GLN A 172 -13.99 15.73 -22.94
CA GLN A 172 -15.01 16.74 -22.66
C GLN A 172 -14.98 17.17 -21.20
N THR A 173 -14.87 16.23 -20.25
CA THR A 173 -14.73 16.54 -18.82
C THR A 173 -13.49 17.39 -18.55
N CYS A 174 -12.34 17.08 -19.15
CA CYS A 174 -11.16 17.94 -19.00
C CYS A 174 -11.38 19.37 -19.52
N LEU A 175 -12.10 19.53 -20.64
CA LEU A 175 -12.43 20.83 -21.21
C LEU A 175 -13.45 21.60 -20.37
N ASP A 176 -14.41 20.92 -19.75
CA ASP A 176 -15.43 21.52 -18.89
C ASP A 176 -14.84 21.92 -17.54
N GLU A 177 -13.99 21.08 -16.95
CA GLU A 177 -13.31 21.38 -15.68
C GLU A 177 -12.36 22.57 -15.78
N ALA A 178 -11.72 22.76 -16.94
CA ALA A 178 -10.87 23.93 -17.20
C ALA A 178 -11.63 25.27 -17.24
N GLN A 179 -12.98 25.24 -17.23
CA GLN A 179 -13.82 26.44 -17.25
C GLN A 179 -14.32 26.87 -15.87
N PHE A 180 -14.05 26.09 -14.80
CA PHE A 180 -14.37 26.53 -13.45
C PHE A 180 -13.40 27.66 -13.04
N PRO A 181 -13.92 28.83 -12.64
CA PRO A 181 -13.08 29.94 -12.19
C PRO A 181 -12.39 29.60 -10.85
N GLU A 182 -11.12 30.03 -10.72
CA GLU A 182 -10.34 29.97 -9.48
C GLU A 182 -11.01 30.69 -8.29
#